data_AF-A0AA37LMU2-F1
#
_entry.id   AF-A0AA37LMU2-F1
#
_cell.length_a   1.000
_cell.length_b   1.000
_cell.length_c   1.000
_cell.angle_alpha   90.00
_cell.angle_beta   90.00
_cell.angle_gamma   90.00
#
_symmetry.space_group_name_H-M   'P 1'
#
loop_
_entity.id
_entity.type
_entity.pdbx_description
1 polymer ?
#
loop_
_entity_poly.entity_id
_entity_poly.type
_entity_poly.pdbx_seq_one_letter_code
_entity_poly.pdbx_strand_id
1 'polypeptide(L)'
;MHSLHLVLALFSQAAITAAVPLQPLRVVEIDERAAGDLDAIERALAPVSESLNNLDAAILSLDGGPVTANNLLIFSQQAQVATDQATVEIQSANDLGAFRAARLRRTTDGLIDQTTTTVSDLVSRKPILDNLGVSGVALESLQRQKISTMALTAALEERVPRVGQRIAAEGRLQIESVLDQGIAAYSEPAVATVPAVAPAPPAAAPAPPAAAPALPAAAPAPPAAAPATPAADPANPNGIPLAAPAPPAVAPAPPAAAPQPPAVPAVGVPIPAPAPQPAPAVGHPPTGRKDRKKKKKAANARNLDVLREDATAEAAFEPIEQ
;
A
#
# COMPACT_ATOMS: atom_id res chain seq x y z
N MET A 1 34.82 11.55 6.56
CA MET A 1 34.09 10.30 6.79
C MET A 1 33.07 10.56 7.90
N HIS A 2 31.93 11.15 7.55
CA HIS A 2 30.97 11.67 8.51
C HIS A 2 29.72 10.79 8.55
N SER A 3 29.29 10.53 9.79
CA SER A 3 28.16 9.75 10.27
C SER A 3 26.87 9.84 9.46
N LEU A 4 26.27 8.68 9.19
CA LEU A 4 24.85 8.55 8.84
C LEU A 4 24.29 7.29 9.52
N HIS A 5 24.25 7.31 10.85
CA HIS A 5 23.59 6.32 11.70
C HIS A 5 22.75 7.07 12.74
N LEU A 6 21.63 7.67 12.34
CA LEU A 6 20.65 8.17 13.32
C LEU A 6 19.28 8.52 12.73
N VAL A 7 18.50 7.56 12.21
CA VAL A 7 17.02 7.56 12.32
C VAL A 7 16.51 6.11 12.13
N LEU A 8 16.71 5.24 13.12
CA LEU A 8 15.97 3.98 13.20
C LEU A 8 15.73 3.61 14.66
N ALA A 9 15.00 4.47 15.35
CA ALA A 9 14.58 4.26 16.73
C ALA A 9 13.23 4.95 16.97
N LEU A 10 12.18 4.49 16.30
CA LEU A 10 10.80 4.71 16.75
C LEU A 10 9.86 3.78 16.00
N PHE A 11 9.62 2.57 16.54
CA PHE A 11 8.33 1.85 16.49
C PHE A 11 8.48 0.54 17.27
N SER A 12 8.91 0.68 18.53
CA SER A 12 8.82 -0.36 19.55
C SER A 12 8.03 0.24 20.71
N GLN A 13 6.71 -0.04 20.73
CA GLN A 13 5.72 0.12 21.81
C GLN A 13 4.51 0.96 21.42
N ALA A 14 3.41 0.26 21.13
CA ALA A 14 2.06 0.67 21.52
C ALA A 14 1.15 -0.55 21.62
N ALA A 15 1.51 -1.51 22.50
CA ALA A 15 0.51 -2.34 23.15
C ALA A 15 0.11 -1.62 24.44
N ILE A 16 -0.68 -0.55 24.31
CA ILE A 16 -1.44 0.00 25.42
C ILE A 16 -2.90 -0.29 25.10
N THR A 17 -3.37 -1.34 25.77
CA THR A 17 -4.77 -1.64 26.05
C THR A 17 -5.57 -0.36 26.28
N ALA A 18 -6.28 0.10 25.26
CA ALA A 18 -7.42 0.96 25.47
C ALA A 18 -8.46 0.13 26.23
N ALA A 19 -8.81 0.58 27.43
CA ALA A 19 -9.98 0.10 28.15
C ALA A 19 -11.21 0.42 27.30
N VAL A 20 -11.63 -0.55 26.50
CA VAL A 20 -12.92 -0.55 25.83
C VAL A 20 -13.97 -0.51 26.95
N PRO A 21 -14.90 0.46 26.95
CA PRO A 21 -16.00 0.43 27.90
C PRO A 21 -16.74 -0.89 27.71
N LEU A 22 -16.89 -1.64 28.80
CA LEU A 22 -17.73 -2.84 28.90
C LEU A 22 -19.14 -2.47 28.43
N GLN A 23 -19.39 -2.62 27.13
CA GLN A 23 -20.72 -2.66 26.60
C GLN A 23 -21.37 -3.93 27.15
N PRO A 24 -22.64 -3.85 27.59
CA PRO A 24 -23.33 -4.98 28.19
C PRO A 24 -23.28 -6.18 27.26
N LEU A 25 -23.02 -7.36 27.83
CA LEU A 25 -23.18 -8.67 27.18
C LEU A 25 -24.48 -8.65 26.37
N ARG A 26 -24.39 -8.44 25.06
CA ARG A 26 -25.48 -8.78 24.17
C ARG A 26 -25.48 -10.29 24.09
N VAL A 27 -26.60 -10.86 24.53
CA VAL A 27 -26.97 -12.26 24.33
C VAL A 27 -26.58 -12.65 22.92
N VAL A 28 -25.82 -13.73 22.81
CA VAL A 28 -25.44 -14.38 21.56
C VAL A 28 -26.73 -14.74 20.82
N GLU A 29 -27.17 -13.87 19.91
CA GLU A 29 -28.07 -14.25 18.84
C GLU A 29 -27.28 -15.20 17.93
N ILE A 30 -27.69 -16.47 17.91
CA ILE A 30 -27.05 -17.55 17.17
C ILE A 30 -27.26 -17.40 15.64
N ASP A 31 -28.01 -16.39 15.19
CA ASP A 31 -28.40 -16.18 13.79
C ASP A 31 -27.52 -15.20 12.99
N GLU A 32 -26.63 -14.41 13.62
CA GLU A 32 -25.78 -13.42 12.89
C GLU A 32 -24.42 -13.97 12.41
N ARG A 33 -24.10 -15.24 12.69
CA ARG A 33 -22.86 -15.91 12.24
C ARG A 33 -22.75 -16.11 10.73
N ALA A 34 -23.84 -15.94 9.99
CA ALA A 34 -23.78 -16.03 8.56
C ALA A 34 -23.24 -14.74 7.96
N ALA A 35 -23.83 -13.56 8.23
CA ALA A 35 -23.54 -12.33 7.48
C ALA A 35 -22.16 -11.69 7.76
N GLY A 36 -21.69 -11.68 9.00
CA GLY A 36 -20.67 -10.72 9.45
C GLY A 36 -19.23 -10.87 8.94
N ASP A 37 -18.75 -12.06 8.62
CA ASP A 37 -17.29 -12.24 8.44
C ASP A 37 -16.75 -11.76 7.09
N LEU A 38 -17.50 -11.96 6.00
CA LEU A 38 -17.08 -11.44 4.69
C LEU A 38 -17.17 -9.91 4.69
N ASP A 39 -18.24 -9.36 5.25
CA ASP A 39 -18.43 -7.91 5.30
C ASP A 39 -17.36 -7.25 6.18
N ALA A 40 -16.93 -7.91 7.27
CA ALA A 40 -15.80 -7.45 8.09
C ALA A 40 -14.48 -7.46 7.31
N ILE A 41 -14.20 -8.53 6.56
CA ILE A 41 -12.99 -8.61 5.72
C ILE A 41 -13.03 -7.59 4.58
N GLU A 42 -14.16 -7.43 3.88
CA GLU A 42 -14.33 -6.43 2.82
C GLU A 42 -14.19 -5.00 3.38
N ARG A 43 -14.73 -4.73 4.57
CA ARG A 43 -14.58 -3.45 5.26
C ARG A 43 -13.13 -3.19 5.67
N ALA A 44 -12.41 -4.20 6.12
CA ALA A 44 -10.99 -4.12 6.48
C ALA A 44 -10.11 -3.86 5.24
N LEU A 45 -10.47 -4.42 4.08
CA LEU A 45 -9.74 -4.24 2.83
C LEU A 45 -10.04 -2.91 2.11
N ALA A 46 -11.17 -2.25 2.38
CA ALA A 46 -11.53 -1.00 1.72
C ALA A 46 -10.47 0.12 1.89
N PRO A 47 -9.93 0.39 3.11
CA PRO A 47 -8.83 1.35 3.29
C PRO A 47 -7.55 0.95 2.56
N VAL A 48 -7.29 -0.36 2.37
CA VAL A 48 -6.12 -0.84 1.62
C VAL A 48 -6.25 -0.48 0.15
N SER A 49 -7.41 -0.75 -0.47
CA SER A 49 -7.66 -0.35 -1.86
C SER A 49 -7.59 1.17 -2.05
N GLU A 50 -8.17 1.94 -1.14
CA GLU A 50 -8.12 3.41 -1.19
C GLU A 50 -6.69 3.95 -1.06
N SER A 51 -5.93 3.44 -0.09
CA SER A 51 -4.54 3.86 0.11
C SER A 51 -3.63 3.49 -1.06
N LEU A 52 -3.84 2.32 -1.69
CA LEU A 52 -3.15 1.96 -2.93
C LEU A 52 -3.53 2.88 -4.09
N ASN A 53 -4.79 3.32 -4.21
CA ASN A 53 -5.22 4.25 -5.26
C ASN A 53 -4.57 5.63 -5.07
N ASN A 54 -4.49 6.09 -3.81
CA ASN A 54 -3.83 7.34 -3.48
C ASN A 54 -2.31 7.27 -3.71
N LEU A 55 -1.69 6.13 -3.40
CA LEU A 55 -0.29 5.86 -3.68
C LEU A 55 0.00 5.88 -5.19
N ASP A 56 -0.83 5.19 -5.98
CA ASP A 56 -0.76 5.15 -7.43
C ASP A 56 -0.87 6.54 -8.06
N ALA A 57 -1.88 7.32 -7.66
CA ALA A 57 -2.05 8.70 -8.10
C ALA A 57 -0.83 9.57 -7.72
N ALA A 58 -0.26 9.38 -6.54
CA ALA A 58 0.94 10.09 -6.12
C ALA A 58 2.16 9.76 -6.99
N ILE A 59 2.34 8.48 -7.36
CA ILE A 59 3.40 8.02 -8.27
C ILE A 59 3.22 8.65 -9.65
N LEU A 60 2.00 8.62 -10.20
CA LEU A 60 1.69 9.22 -11.50
C LEU A 60 1.89 10.74 -11.50
N SER A 61 1.66 11.39 -10.36
CA SER A 61 1.90 12.83 -10.17
C SER A 61 3.37 13.22 -9.98
N LEU A 62 4.28 12.25 -9.84
CA LEU A 62 5.68 12.52 -9.53
C LEU A 62 6.37 13.28 -10.68
N ASP A 63 6.75 14.52 -10.41
CA ASP A 63 7.34 15.47 -11.37
C ASP A 63 8.83 15.75 -11.14
N GLY A 64 9.42 15.16 -10.10
CA GLY A 64 10.80 15.44 -9.69
C GLY A 64 10.91 16.58 -8.67
N GLY A 65 9.79 17.11 -8.18
CA GLY A 65 9.76 18.09 -7.10
C GLY A 65 9.83 17.46 -5.70
N PRO A 66 10.32 18.21 -4.69
CA PRO A 66 10.35 17.72 -3.31
C PRO A 66 8.96 17.53 -2.71
N VAL A 67 7.95 18.27 -3.19
CA VAL A 67 6.56 18.16 -2.70
C VAL A 67 5.93 16.83 -3.10
N THR A 68 6.03 16.44 -4.37
CA THR A 68 5.48 15.17 -4.85
C THR A 68 6.22 13.97 -4.25
N ALA A 69 7.53 14.08 -4.04
CA ALA A 69 8.31 13.05 -3.36
C ALA A 69 7.90 12.88 -1.88
N ASN A 70 7.60 13.98 -1.18
CA ASN A 70 7.09 13.91 0.19
C ASN A 70 5.68 13.29 0.24
N ASN A 71 4.79 13.66 -0.70
CA ASN A 71 3.46 13.06 -0.80
C ASN A 71 3.55 11.55 -1.04
N LEU A 72 4.44 11.10 -1.91
CA LEU A 72 4.70 9.68 -2.16
C LEU A 72 5.05 8.94 -0.85
N LEU A 73 5.95 9.53 -0.05
CA LEU A 73 6.35 8.94 1.23
C LEU A 73 5.19 8.88 2.24
N ILE A 74 4.34 9.91 2.30
CA ILE A 74 3.17 9.95 3.18
C ILE A 74 2.15 8.87 2.77
N PHE A 75 1.81 8.79 1.48
CA PHE A 75 0.84 7.79 1.00
C PHE A 75 1.37 6.36 1.13
N SER A 76 2.68 6.15 0.96
CA SER A 76 3.30 4.84 1.20
C SER A 76 3.19 4.41 2.66
N GLN A 77 3.41 5.33 3.62
CA GLN A 77 3.18 5.04 5.04
C GLN A 77 1.71 4.78 5.36
N GLN A 78 0.78 5.53 4.76
CA GLN A 78 -0.66 5.29 4.95
C GLN A 78 -1.07 3.91 4.40
N ALA A 79 -0.55 3.52 3.24
CA ALA A 79 -0.80 2.20 2.68
C ALA A 79 -0.27 1.08 3.59
N GLN A 80 0.91 1.26 4.18
CA GLN A 80 1.45 0.32 5.17
C GLN A 80 0.53 0.20 6.38
N VAL A 81 0.13 1.33 6.99
CA VAL A 81 -0.76 1.32 8.17
C VAL A 81 -2.11 0.68 7.86
N ALA A 82 -2.71 0.99 6.71
CA ALA A 82 -3.96 0.38 6.29
C ALA A 82 -3.82 -1.14 6.10
N THR A 83 -2.71 -1.60 5.51
CA THR A 83 -2.41 -3.03 5.32
C THR A 83 -2.22 -3.75 6.65
N ASP A 84 -1.48 -3.15 7.58
CA ASP A 84 -1.23 -3.73 8.91
C ASP A 84 -2.53 -3.80 9.72
N GLN A 85 -3.36 -2.76 9.67
CA GLN A 85 -4.66 -2.74 10.33
C GLN A 85 -5.62 -3.79 9.75
N ALA A 86 -5.70 -3.88 8.42
CA ALA A 86 -6.51 -4.89 7.75
C ALA A 86 -6.08 -6.30 8.15
N THR A 87 -4.77 -6.54 8.26
CA THR A 87 -4.21 -7.83 8.69
C THR A 87 -4.72 -8.23 10.08
N VAL A 88 -4.70 -7.31 11.05
CA VAL A 88 -5.21 -7.57 12.41
C VAL A 88 -6.71 -7.85 12.41
N GLU A 89 -7.49 -7.08 11.66
CA GLU A 89 -8.94 -7.27 11.57
C GLU A 89 -9.30 -8.63 10.94
N ILE A 90 -8.62 -9.01 9.85
CA ILE A 90 -8.83 -10.29 9.16
C ILE A 90 -8.44 -11.48 10.04
N GLN A 91 -7.36 -11.36 10.82
CA GLN A 91 -6.97 -12.42 11.77
C GLN A 91 -8.03 -12.65 12.87
N SER A 92 -8.82 -11.62 13.19
CA SER A 92 -9.92 -11.72 14.15
C SER A 92 -11.24 -12.24 13.53
N ALA A 93 -11.35 -12.26 12.21
CA ALA A 93 -12.54 -12.75 11.50
C ALA A 93 -12.63 -14.29 11.54
N ASN A 94 -13.84 -14.84 11.38
CA ASN A 94 -14.01 -16.29 11.28
C ASN A 94 -13.72 -16.82 9.86
N ASP A 95 -13.70 -18.14 9.72
CA ASP A 95 -13.47 -18.82 8.45
C ASP A 95 -14.60 -18.55 7.45
N LEU A 96 -14.23 -18.40 6.17
CA LEU A 96 -15.18 -18.12 5.10
C LEU A 96 -15.81 -19.40 4.54
N GLY A 97 -17.12 -19.35 4.29
CA GLY A 97 -17.79 -20.33 3.44
C GLY A 97 -17.36 -20.22 1.97
N ALA A 98 -17.48 -21.30 1.19
CA ALA A 98 -17.02 -21.37 -0.20
C ALA A 98 -17.58 -20.24 -1.11
N PHE A 99 -18.87 -19.91 -0.99
CA PHE A 99 -19.49 -18.83 -1.77
C PHE A 99 -18.92 -17.44 -1.42
N ARG A 100 -18.64 -17.20 -0.14
CA ARG A 100 -18.06 -15.93 0.34
C ARG A 100 -16.60 -15.81 -0.08
N ALA A 101 -15.84 -16.90 0.01
CA ALA A 101 -14.48 -16.96 -0.49
C ALA A 101 -14.39 -16.65 -1.99
N ALA A 102 -15.36 -17.09 -2.80
CA ALA A 102 -15.40 -16.75 -4.22
C ALA A 102 -15.66 -15.25 -4.48
N ARG A 103 -16.42 -14.58 -3.61
CA ARG A 103 -16.62 -13.12 -3.69
C ARG A 103 -15.36 -12.37 -3.24
N LEU A 104 -14.79 -12.76 -2.09
CA LEU A 104 -13.51 -12.23 -1.60
C LEU A 104 -12.43 -12.32 -2.68
N ARG A 105 -12.36 -13.46 -3.38
CA ARG A 105 -11.41 -13.66 -4.47
C ARG A 105 -11.46 -12.54 -5.52
N ARG A 106 -12.65 -12.10 -5.96
CA ARG A 106 -12.75 -11.00 -6.95
C ARG A 106 -12.19 -9.69 -6.41
N THR A 107 -12.42 -9.41 -5.12
CA THR A 107 -11.85 -8.24 -4.44
C THR A 107 -10.33 -8.36 -4.35
N THR A 108 -9.80 -9.53 -4.01
CA THR A 108 -8.36 -9.81 -3.98
C THR A 108 -7.73 -9.73 -5.36
N ASP A 109 -8.37 -10.25 -6.41
CA ASP A 109 -7.90 -10.16 -7.80
C ASP A 109 -7.76 -8.67 -8.21
N GLY A 110 -8.73 -7.83 -7.87
CA GLY A 110 -8.63 -6.38 -8.10
C GLY A 110 -7.48 -5.71 -7.32
N LEU A 111 -7.23 -6.12 -6.09
CA LEU A 111 -6.08 -5.64 -5.31
C LEU A 111 -4.74 -6.10 -5.90
N ILE A 112 -4.68 -7.33 -6.44
CA ILE A 112 -3.50 -7.86 -7.14
C ILE A 112 -3.20 -7.02 -8.39
N ASP A 113 -4.22 -6.75 -9.20
CA ASP A 113 -4.09 -5.94 -10.42
C ASP A 113 -3.65 -4.50 -10.09
N GLN A 114 -4.25 -3.92 -9.06
CA GLN A 114 -3.90 -2.58 -8.58
C GLN A 114 -2.46 -2.53 -8.06
N THR A 115 -2.04 -3.49 -7.22
CA THR A 115 -0.67 -3.58 -6.72
C THR A 115 0.33 -3.74 -7.87
N THR A 116 -0.01 -4.54 -8.88
CA THR A 116 0.83 -4.75 -10.07
C THR A 116 1.01 -3.45 -10.86
N THR A 117 -0.08 -2.72 -11.06
CA THR A 117 -0.07 -1.42 -11.75
C THR A 117 0.79 -0.42 -10.99
N THR A 118 0.55 -0.25 -9.69
CA THR A 118 1.29 0.68 -8.84
C THR A 118 2.78 0.37 -8.78
N VAL A 119 3.18 -0.90 -8.70
CA VAL A 119 4.61 -1.28 -8.74
C VAL A 119 5.19 -1.02 -10.13
N SER A 120 4.47 -1.31 -11.21
CA SER A 120 4.92 -1.04 -12.57
C SER A 120 5.11 0.46 -12.83
N ASP A 121 4.18 1.30 -12.35
CA ASP A 121 4.27 2.75 -12.44
C ASP A 121 5.43 3.28 -11.59
N LEU A 122 5.63 2.72 -10.39
CA LEU A 122 6.76 3.08 -9.54
C LEU A 122 8.09 2.77 -10.25
N VAL A 123 8.23 1.59 -10.85
CA VAL A 123 9.44 1.23 -11.62
C VAL A 123 9.63 2.17 -12.81
N SER A 124 8.56 2.50 -13.52
CA SER A 124 8.61 3.43 -14.67
C SER A 124 9.04 4.84 -14.25
N ARG A 125 8.76 5.25 -13.00
CA ARG A 125 9.16 6.54 -12.41
C ARG A 125 10.55 6.52 -11.76
N LYS A 126 11.25 5.38 -11.75
CA LYS A 126 12.60 5.25 -11.17
C LYS A 126 13.59 6.35 -11.63
N PRO A 127 13.67 6.76 -12.91
CA PRO A 127 14.61 7.81 -13.32
C PRO A 127 14.40 9.15 -12.61
N ILE A 128 13.15 9.47 -12.27
CA ILE A 128 12.81 10.71 -11.55
C ILE A 128 13.28 10.60 -10.09
N LEU A 129 13.05 9.46 -9.44
CA LEU A 129 13.50 9.21 -8.07
C LEU A 129 15.02 9.09 -7.95
N ASP A 130 15.69 8.55 -8.99
CA ASP A 130 17.15 8.49 -9.08
C ASP A 130 17.76 9.89 -9.15
N ASN A 131 17.21 10.76 -10.01
CA ASN A 131 17.63 12.16 -10.13
C ASN A 131 17.41 12.96 -8.83
N LEU A 132 16.40 12.58 -8.05
CA LEU A 132 16.12 13.13 -6.73
C LEU A 132 17.00 12.53 -5.62
N GLY A 133 17.71 11.44 -5.88
CA GLY A 133 18.50 10.72 -4.87
C GLY A 133 17.65 10.00 -3.81
N VAL A 134 16.36 9.76 -4.06
CA VAL A 134 15.43 9.15 -3.10
C VAL A 134 15.10 7.67 -3.40
N SER A 135 15.72 7.09 -4.43
CA SER A 135 15.51 5.67 -4.80
C SER A 135 15.81 4.69 -3.67
N GLY A 136 16.76 5.01 -2.77
CA GLY A 136 17.02 4.19 -1.58
C GLY A 136 15.85 4.16 -0.59
N VAL A 137 15.13 5.29 -0.44
CA VAL A 137 13.93 5.36 0.40
C VAL A 137 12.79 4.57 -0.24
N ALA A 138 12.64 4.64 -1.55
CA ALA A 138 11.66 3.84 -2.29
C ALA A 138 11.94 2.33 -2.16
N LEU A 139 13.21 1.92 -2.25
CA LEU A 139 13.64 0.53 -2.03
C LEU A 139 13.26 0.04 -0.62
N GLU A 140 13.60 0.80 0.42
CA GLU A 140 13.25 0.46 1.80
C GLU A 140 11.73 0.40 2.01
N SER A 141 10.98 1.28 1.35
CA SER A 141 9.51 1.25 1.41
C SER A 141 8.93 0.00 0.75
N LEU A 142 9.41 -0.37 -0.44
CA LEU A 142 9.00 -1.60 -1.12
C LEU A 142 9.29 -2.85 -0.28
N GLN A 143 10.44 -2.91 0.38
CA GLN A 143 10.79 -4.02 1.27
C GLN A 143 9.84 -4.11 2.47
N ARG A 144 9.50 -2.98 3.11
CA ARG A 144 8.51 -2.93 4.19
C ARG A 144 7.11 -3.34 3.71
N GLN A 145 6.69 -2.83 2.56
CA GLN A 145 5.41 -3.16 1.95
C GLN A 145 5.31 -4.64 1.56
N LYS A 146 6.42 -5.28 1.15
CA LYS A 146 6.48 -6.74 0.95
C LYS A 146 6.18 -7.48 2.24
N ILE A 147 6.78 -7.09 3.36
CA ILE A 147 6.55 -7.77 4.65
C ILE A 147 5.08 -7.66 5.07
N SER A 148 4.49 -6.46 5.02
CA SER A 148 3.09 -6.25 5.41
C SER A 148 2.12 -6.97 4.47
N THR A 149 2.36 -6.93 3.17
CA THR A 149 1.51 -7.61 2.17
C THR A 149 1.58 -9.13 2.29
N MET A 150 2.75 -9.69 2.63
CA MET A 150 2.89 -11.13 2.89
C MET A 150 2.17 -11.56 4.18
N ALA A 151 2.15 -10.70 5.20
CA ALA A 151 1.36 -10.94 6.41
C ALA A 151 -0.15 -10.91 6.12
N LEU A 152 -0.61 -9.92 5.33
CA LEU A 152 -2.01 -9.81 4.91
C LEU A 152 -2.47 -11.03 4.10
N THR A 153 -1.70 -11.43 3.10
CA THR A 153 -2.03 -12.59 2.25
C THR A 153 -2.03 -13.90 3.03
N ALA A 154 -1.09 -14.09 3.97
CA ALA A 154 -1.11 -15.23 4.89
C ALA A 154 -2.37 -15.23 5.77
N ALA A 155 -2.76 -14.07 6.32
CA ALA A 155 -3.97 -13.96 7.12
C ALA A 155 -5.24 -14.29 6.30
N LEU A 156 -5.29 -13.86 5.03
CA LEU A 156 -6.39 -14.20 4.12
C LEU A 156 -6.41 -15.71 3.79
N GLU A 157 -5.26 -16.33 3.53
CA GLU A 157 -5.15 -17.77 3.27
C GLU A 157 -5.72 -18.62 4.41
N GLU A 158 -5.49 -18.21 5.66
CA GLU A 158 -6.04 -18.89 6.84
C GLU A 158 -7.58 -18.84 6.89
N ARG A 159 -8.21 -17.79 6.35
CA ARG A 159 -9.68 -17.65 6.33
C ARG A 159 -10.33 -18.33 5.14
N VAL A 160 -9.57 -18.70 4.12
CA VAL A 160 -10.10 -19.34 2.90
C VAL A 160 -10.27 -20.85 3.13
N PRO A 161 -11.40 -21.45 2.74
CA PRO A 161 -11.61 -22.89 2.89
C PRO A 161 -10.60 -23.67 2.04
N ARG A 162 -10.29 -24.92 2.42
CA ARG A 162 -9.27 -25.75 1.75
C ARG A 162 -9.36 -25.80 0.22
N VAL A 163 -10.57 -25.75 -0.33
CA VAL A 163 -10.81 -25.75 -1.79
C VAL A 163 -10.23 -24.50 -2.47
N GLY A 164 -10.19 -23.35 -1.77
CA GLY A 164 -9.63 -22.09 -2.26
C GLY A 164 -8.17 -21.83 -1.88
N GLN A 165 -7.58 -22.60 -0.96
CA GLN A 165 -6.21 -22.35 -0.48
C GLN A 165 -5.16 -22.39 -1.59
N ARG A 166 -5.31 -23.29 -2.57
CA ARG A 166 -4.40 -23.34 -3.73
C ARG A 166 -4.41 -22.03 -4.53
N ILE A 167 -5.60 -21.49 -4.76
CA ILE A 167 -5.80 -20.26 -5.53
C ILE A 167 -5.27 -19.05 -4.74
N ALA A 168 -5.50 -19.01 -3.44
CA ALA A 168 -4.95 -17.97 -2.56
C ALA A 168 -3.41 -18.00 -2.56
N ALA A 169 -2.80 -19.19 -2.51
CA ALA A 169 -1.36 -19.35 -2.61
C ALA A 169 -0.80 -18.90 -3.98
N GLU A 170 -1.51 -19.18 -5.08
CA GLU A 170 -1.16 -18.67 -6.42
C GLU A 170 -1.18 -17.13 -6.46
N GLY A 171 -2.22 -16.50 -5.90
CA GLY A 171 -2.30 -15.04 -5.79
C GLY A 171 -1.18 -14.44 -4.93
N ARG A 172 -0.83 -15.09 -3.81
CA ARG A 172 0.30 -14.67 -2.96
C ARG A 172 1.62 -14.71 -3.73
N LEU A 173 1.88 -15.79 -4.47
CA LEU A 173 3.10 -15.94 -5.27
C LEU A 173 3.19 -14.87 -6.37
N GLN A 174 2.05 -14.52 -6.99
CA GLN A 174 2.00 -13.45 -7.99
C GLN A 174 2.36 -12.09 -7.37
N ILE A 175 1.77 -11.74 -6.22
CA ILE A 175 2.10 -10.50 -5.51
C ILE A 175 3.57 -10.48 -5.09
N GLU A 176 4.07 -11.58 -4.52
CA GLU A 176 5.47 -11.71 -4.13
C GLU A 176 6.41 -11.47 -5.32
N SER A 177 6.12 -12.09 -6.47
CA SER A 177 6.91 -11.93 -7.68
C SER A 177 6.93 -10.48 -8.17
N VAL A 178 5.79 -9.79 -8.19
CA VAL A 178 5.69 -8.39 -8.62
C VAL A 178 6.50 -7.48 -7.70
N LEU A 179 6.38 -7.67 -6.39
CA LEU A 179 7.13 -6.89 -5.40
C LEU A 179 8.64 -7.16 -5.51
N ASP A 180 9.04 -8.41 -5.73
CA ASP A 180 10.44 -8.77 -5.94
C ASP A 180 11.02 -8.15 -7.21
N GLN A 181 10.25 -8.07 -8.29
CA GLN A 181 10.65 -7.35 -9.50
C GLN A 181 10.85 -5.86 -9.22
N GLY A 182 9.93 -5.23 -8.47
CA GLY A 182 10.07 -3.84 -8.04
C GLY A 182 11.32 -3.62 -7.19
N ILE A 183 11.54 -4.48 -6.19
CA ILE A 183 12.72 -4.41 -5.32
C ILE A 183 14.00 -4.59 -6.13
N ALA A 184 14.03 -5.54 -7.07
CA ALA A 184 15.19 -5.77 -7.93
C ALA A 184 15.50 -4.53 -8.78
N ALA A 185 14.48 -3.92 -9.41
CA ALA A 185 14.65 -2.71 -10.21
C ALA A 185 15.24 -1.55 -9.41
N TYR A 186 14.84 -1.37 -8.14
CA TYR A 186 15.38 -0.33 -7.26
C TYR A 186 16.71 -0.67 -6.58
N SER A 187 17.09 -1.95 -6.57
CA SER A 187 18.38 -2.40 -6.05
C SER A 187 19.53 -2.13 -7.03
N GLU A 188 19.22 -1.92 -8.31
CA GLU A 188 20.22 -1.52 -9.29
C GLU A 188 20.71 -0.09 -9.04
N PRO A 189 22.03 0.13 -8.98
CA PRO A 189 22.57 1.46 -8.77
C PRO A 189 22.09 2.40 -9.87
N ALA A 190 21.75 3.63 -9.51
CA ALA A 190 21.38 4.66 -10.47
C ALA A 190 22.53 4.79 -11.49
N VAL A 191 22.29 4.31 -12.71
CA VAL A 191 23.17 4.60 -13.83
C VAL A 191 23.10 6.10 -14.04
N ALA A 192 24.17 6.79 -13.65
CA ALA A 192 24.28 8.23 -13.87
C ALA A 192 24.05 8.46 -15.37
N THR A 193 22.86 8.95 -15.72
CA THR A 193 22.60 9.41 -17.08
C THR A 193 23.52 10.61 -17.24
N VAL A 194 24.68 10.38 -17.85
CA VAL A 194 25.55 11.46 -18.29
C VAL A 194 24.63 12.38 -19.09
N PRO A 195 24.46 13.65 -18.69
CA PRO A 195 23.55 14.56 -19.37
C PRO A 195 23.86 14.45 -20.86
N ALA A 196 22.82 14.16 -21.66
CA ALA A 196 22.93 14.15 -23.09
C ALA A 196 23.59 15.47 -23.48
N VAL A 197 24.85 15.39 -23.90
CA VAL A 197 25.58 16.54 -24.39
C VAL A 197 24.71 17.06 -25.51
N ALA A 198 24.14 18.25 -25.30
CA ALA A 198 23.35 18.92 -26.33
C ALA A 198 24.16 18.82 -27.63
N PRO A 199 23.58 18.32 -28.74
CA PRO A 199 24.31 18.24 -29.99
C PRO A 199 24.96 19.60 -30.21
N ALA A 200 26.29 19.58 -30.40
CA ALA A 200 27.06 20.80 -30.60
C ALA A 200 26.32 21.67 -31.62
N PRO A 201 26.11 22.97 -31.34
CA PRO A 201 25.43 23.83 -32.30
C PRO A 201 26.10 23.66 -33.66
N PRO A 202 25.32 23.43 -34.75
CA PRO A 202 25.90 23.31 -36.07
C PRO A 202 26.82 24.49 -36.31
N ALA A 203 28.04 24.21 -36.79
CA ALA A 203 29.05 25.21 -37.09
C ALA A 203 28.38 26.38 -37.84
N ALA A 204 28.58 27.60 -37.32
CA ALA A 204 28.00 28.80 -37.87
C ALA A 204 28.24 28.84 -39.39
N ALA A 205 27.15 28.88 -40.15
CA ALA A 205 27.20 29.17 -41.58
C ALA A 205 27.88 30.54 -41.80
N PRO A 206 28.67 30.70 -42.87
CA PRO A 206 29.35 31.96 -43.18
C PRO A 206 28.36 33.12 -43.27
N ALA A 207 28.76 34.25 -42.70
CA ALA A 207 27.94 35.45 -42.54
C ALA A 207 27.35 35.94 -43.88
N PRO A 208 26.04 36.25 -43.94
CA PRO A 208 25.45 36.91 -45.10
C PRO A 208 25.97 38.36 -45.21
N PRO A 209 26.10 38.91 -46.44
CA PRO A 209 26.54 40.29 -46.66
C PRO A 209 25.52 41.29 -46.10
N ALA A 210 26.06 42.43 -45.64
CA ALA A 210 25.38 43.50 -44.93
C ALA A 210 24.07 43.96 -45.59
N ALA A 211 22.99 43.94 -44.80
CA ALA A 211 21.69 44.49 -45.19
C ALA A 211 21.64 46.02 -45.02
N ALA A 212 20.89 46.64 -45.93
CA ALA A 212 20.65 48.07 -46.12
C ALA A 212 19.88 48.74 -44.94
N PRO A 213 19.81 50.10 -44.90
CA PRO A 213 19.39 50.87 -43.72
C PRO A 213 17.91 50.74 -43.36
N ALA A 214 17.64 50.86 -42.05
CA ALA A 214 16.34 50.74 -41.40
C ALA A 214 15.30 51.79 -41.83
N LEU A 215 14.05 51.35 -41.95
CA LEU A 215 12.86 52.21 -42.07
C LEU A 215 12.29 52.59 -40.68
N PRO A 216 11.57 53.73 -40.57
CA PRO A 216 11.16 54.31 -39.30
C PRO A 216 10.01 53.56 -38.61
N ALA A 217 10.00 53.66 -37.27
CA ALA A 217 9.04 53.08 -36.35
C ALA A 217 7.58 53.49 -36.63
N ALA A 218 6.69 52.49 -36.70
CA ALA A 218 5.24 52.69 -36.72
C ALA A 218 4.66 52.67 -35.29
N ALA A 219 3.65 53.52 -35.12
CA ALA A 219 3.00 53.97 -33.89
C ALA A 219 2.32 52.88 -33.01
N PRO A 220 2.07 53.18 -31.72
CA PRO A 220 1.44 52.25 -30.78
C PRO A 220 -0.04 52.00 -31.10
N ALA A 221 -0.46 50.73 -31.00
CA ALA A 221 -1.85 50.31 -31.15
C ALA A 221 -2.71 50.68 -29.92
N PRO A 222 -4.00 51.01 -30.12
CA PRO A 222 -4.93 51.38 -29.04
C PRO A 222 -5.43 50.17 -28.22
N PRO A 223 -5.95 50.39 -26.99
CA PRO A 223 -6.48 49.34 -26.14
C PRO A 223 -7.90 48.95 -26.57
N ALA A 224 -8.19 47.64 -26.68
CA ALA A 224 -9.51 47.14 -27.04
C ALA A 224 -10.09 46.18 -25.96
N ALA A 225 -11.15 46.68 -25.33
CA ALA A 225 -12.37 46.04 -24.84
C ALA A 225 -12.33 44.68 -24.08
N ALA A 226 -12.78 44.73 -22.83
CA ALA A 226 -13.62 43.69 -22.21
C ALA A 226 -15.10 43.92 -22.62
N PRO A 227 -16.11 43.08 -22.30
CA PRO A 227 -16.16 41.67 -21.86
C PRO A 227 -17.14 40.79 -22.71
N ALA A 228 -17.18 39.47 -22.52
CA ALA A 228 -18.37 38.66 -22.79
C ALA A 228 -18.41 37.38 -21.93
N THR A 229 -19.50 37.21 -21.18
CA THR A 229 -19.97 35.94 -20.61
C THR A 229 -21.10 35.37 -21.52
N PRO A 230 -21.76 34.25 -21.19
CA PRO A 230 -21.47 32.88 -21.61
C PRO A 230 -22.50 32.35 -22.65
N ALA A 231 -22.08 31.40 -23.50
CA ALA A 231 -22.97 30.72 -24.45
C ALA A 231 -23.24 29.26 -24.03
N ALA A 232 -24.48 28.84 -24.27
CA ALA A 232 -25.17 27.66 -23.77
C ALA A 232 -24.70 26.32 -24.35
N ASP A 233 -24.96 25.27 -23.57
CA ASP A 233 -24.86 23.84 -23.87
C ASP A 233 -25.60 23.41 -25.16
N PRO A 234 -25.05 22.47 -25.96
CA PRO A 234 -25.77 21.80 -27.03
C PRO A 234 -26.62 20.62 -26.51
N ALA A 235 -27.85 20.54 -27.03
CA ALA A 235 -28.87 19.56 -26.71
C ALA A 235 -28.48 18.10 -27.09
N ASN A 236 -28.80 17.17 -26.21
CA ASN A 236 -28.66 15.72 -26.35
C ASN A 236 -29.85 15.13 -27.17
N PRO A 237 -29.63 14.34 -28.23
CA PRO A 237 -30.68 13.79 -29.09
C PRO A 237 -31.40 12.54 -28.54
N ASN A 238 -31.04 12.00 -27.38
CA ASN A 238 -31.74 10.85 -26.79
C ASN A 238 -32.84 11.29 -25.82
N GLY A 239 -34.05 11.44 -26.36
CA GLY A 239 -35.28 11.87 -25.67
C GLY A 239 -35.77 10.93 -24.57
N ILE A 240 -35.04 10.88 -23.45
CA ILE A 240 -35.54 10.38 -22.17
C ILE A 240 -35.81 11.63 -21.31
N PRO A 241 -37.04 11.85 -20.79
CA PRO A 241 -37.34 13.03 -19.98
C PRO A 241 -36.49 13.01 -18.70
N LEU A 242 -35.52 13.92 -18.59
CA LEU A 242 -34.84 14.21 -17.33
C LEU A 242 -35.85 14.84 -16.37
N ALA A 243 -36.00 14.23 -15.19
CA ALA A 243 -36.75 14.79 -14.09
C ALA A 243 -36.23 16.19 -13.75
N ALA A 244 -37.17 17.10 -13.46
CA ALA A 244 -36.88 18.49 -13.12
C ALA A 244 -35.86 18.58 -11.97
N PRO A 245 -34.90 19.51 -12.02
CA PRO A 245 -33.93 19.72 -10.95
C PRO A 245 -34.67 20.14 -9.68
N ALA A 246 -34.41 19.40 -8.59
CA ALA A 246 -34.89 19.73 -7.25
C ALA A 246 -34.36 21.12 -6.83
N PRO A 247 -35.14 21.90 -6.07
CA PRO A 247 -34.70 23.21 -5.58
C PRO A 247 -33.41 23.10 -4.77
N PRO A 248 -32.55 24.14 -4.77
CA PRO A 248 -31.31 24.14 -4.02
C PRO A 248 -31.60 23.91 -2.53
N ALA A 249 -30.91 22.92 -1.97
CA ALA A 249 -30.98 22.61 -0.55
C ALA A 249 -30.60 23.86 0.26
N VAL A 250 -31.46 24.21 1.21
CA VAL A 250 -31.26 25.25 2.20
C VAL A 250 -29.91 25.05 2.87
N ALA A 251 -29.11 26.12 2.96
CA ALA A 251 -27.81 26.11 3.61
C ALA A 251 -27.90 25.44 5.01
N PRO A 252 -26.95 24.56 5.36
CA PRO A 252 -26.96 23.92 6.67
C PRO A 252 -26.82 24.98 7.76
N ALA A 253 -27.73 24.93 8.73
CA ALA A 253 -27.65 25.74 9.94
C ALA A 253 -26.28 25.53 10.62
N PRO A 254 -25.70 26.57 11.24
CA PRO A 254 -24.46 26.43 11.99
C PRO A 254 -24.63 25.33 13.06
N PRO A 255 -23.61 24.48 13.27
CA PRO A 255 -23.68 23.45 14.30
C PRO A 255 -23.94 24.10 15.65
N ALA A 256 -24.98 23.61 16.34
CA ALA A 256 -25.23 23.93 17.73
C ALA A 256 -23.94 23.70 18.53
N ALA A 257 -23.61 24.66 19.39
CA ALA A 257 -22.43 24.60 20.25
C ALA A 257 -22.31 23.23 20.93
N ALA A 258 -21.12 22.64 20.85
CA ALA A 258 -20.81 21.38 21.47
C ALA A 258 -21.25 21.40 22.96
N PRO A 259 -21.83 20.30 23.49
CA PRO A 259 -22.10 20.17 24.91
C PRO A 259 -20.82 20.46 25.69
N GLN A 260 -20.87 21.46 26.58
CA GLN A 260 -19.78 21.71 27.49
C GLN A 260 -19.52 20.43 28.31
N PRO A 261 -18.27 19.96 28.43
CA PRO A 261 -17.97 18.83 29.28
C PRO A 261 -18.37 19.17 30.73
N PRO A 262 -18.92 18.21 31.49
CA PRO A 262 -19.23 18.42 32.89
C PRO A 262 -17.95 18.84 33.64
N ALA A 263 -18.07 19.90 34.44
CA ALA A 263 -17.01 20.37 35.30
C ALA A 263 -16.55 19.21 36.22
N VAL A 264 -15.32 18.75 36.02
CA VAL A 264 -14.66 17.81 36.93
C VAL A 264 -14.36 18.54 38.24
N PRO A 265 -14.88 18.08 39.39
CA PRO A 265 -14.49 18.61 40.69
C PRO A 265 -13.00 18.36 40.91
N ALA A 266 -12.27 19.40 41.30
CA ALA A 266 -10.90 19.29 41.75
C ALA A 266 -10.85 18.46 43.05
N VAL A 267 -10.52 17.18 42.92
CA VAL A 267 -10.20 16.32 44.07
C VAL A 267 -8.71 16.02 44.00
N GLY A 268 -7.94 16.91 44.64
CA GLY A 268 -6.56 16.62 45.00
C GLY A 268 -6.56 15.56 46.10
N VAL A 269 -6.18 14.33 45.76
CA VAL A 269 -5.65 13.37 46.72
C VAL A 269 -4.31 12.90 46.17
N PRO A 270 -3.20 13.10 46.90
CA PRO A 270 -1.89 12.61 46.46
C PRO A 270 -1.92 11.08 46.42
N ILE A 271 -1.65 10.53 45.23
CA ILE A 271 -1.44 9.09 45.05
C ILE A 271 -0.14 8.72 45.79
N PRO A 272 -0.15 7.74 46.71
CA PRO A 272 1.07 7.30 47.38
C PRO A 272 2.03 6.69 46.35
N ALA A 273 3.31 7.07 46.47
CA ALA A 273 4.39 6.56 45.64
C ALA A 273 4.40 5.01 45.65
N PRO A 274 4.58 4.35 44.48
CA PRO A 274 4.65 2.90 44.42
C PRO A 274 5.85 2.41 45.25
N ALA A 275 5.58 1.44 46.13
CA ALA A 275 6.61 0.78 46.92
C ALA A 275 7.67 0.15 46.00
N PRO A 276 8.97 0.18 46.38
CA PRO A 276 10.03 -0.44 45.61
C PRO A 276 9.74 -1.93 45.41
N GLN A 277 9.66 -2.34 44.15
CA GLN A 277 9.52 -3.74 43.79
C GLN A 277 10.75 -4.52 44.33
N PRO A 278 10.55 -5.67 45.00
CA PRO A 278 11.65 -6.51 45.43
C PRO A 278 12.43 -7.00 44.20
N ALA A 279 13.77 -6.94 44.31
CA ALA A 279 14.68 -7.40 43.27
C ALA A 279 14.34 -8.83 42.82
N PRO A 280 14.45 -9.13 41.50
CA PRO A 280 14.20 -10.47 41.00
C PRO A 280 15.12 -11.47 41.70
N ALA A 281 14.50 -12.48 42.31
CA ALA A 281 15.21 -13.60 42.91
C ALA A 281 16.07 -14.27 41.82
N VAL A 282 17.38 -14.36 42.09
CA VAL A 282 18.34 -15.11 41.29
C VAL A 282 17.99 -16.59 41.41
N GLY A 283 17.08 -17.04 40.56
CA GLY A 283 16.66 -18.43 40.43
C GLY A 283 17.81 -19.28 39.89
N HIS A 284 18.08 -20.38 40.58
CA HIS A 284 19.10 -21.38 40.29
C HIS A 284 19.04 -21.92 38.85
N PRO A 285 20.18 -22.38 38.29
CA PRO A 285 20.24 -22.94 36.95
C PRO A 285 19.40 -24.23 36.84
N PRO A 286 18.60 -24.40 35.77
CA PRO A 286 17.89 -25.64 35.53
C PRO A 286 18.88 -26.76 35.15
N THR A 287 19.14 -27.67 36.09
CA THR A 287 19.79 -28.95 35.85
C THR A 287 18.81 -29.88 35.14
N GLY A 288 18.80 -29.88 33.80
CA GLY A 288 17.88 -30.76 33.08
C GLY A 288 17.93 -30.68 31.55
N ARG A 289 19.11 -30.80 30.94
CA ARG A 289 19.25 -30.78 29.46
C ARG A 289 20.20 -31.87 28.96
N LYS A 290 19.85 -33.14 29.10
CA LYS A 290 20.58 -34.25 28.43
C LYS A 290 19.74 -35.19 27.57
N ASP A 291 18.41 -35.25 27.69
CA ASP A 291 17.64 -36.31 27.00
C ASP A 291 16.95 -35.94 25.68
N ARG A 292 16.96 -34.68 25.23
CA ARG A 292 16.22 -34.29 24.01
C ARG A 292 16.96 -34.50 22.67
N LYS A 293 18.19 -35.03 22.68
CA LYS A 293 19.00 -35.23 21.45
C LYS A 293 18.74 -36.55 20.72
N LYS A 294 18.10 -37.55 21.33
CA LYS A 294 17.88 -38.86 20.68
C LYS A 294 16.60 -38.95 19.83
N LYS A 295 15.59 -38.10 20.04
CA LYS A 295 14.31 -38.22 19.31
C LYS A 295 14.29 -37.53 17.94
N LYS A 296 15.22 -36.61 17.66
CA LYS A 296 15.27 -35.91 16.35
C LYS A 296 16.00 -36.70 15.25
N LYS A 297 16.74 -37.77 15.58
CA LYS A 297 17.44 -38.60 14.58
C LYS A 297 16.57 -39.71 13.96
N ALA A 298 15.44 -40.07 14.58
CA ALA A 298 14.52 -41.09 14.05
C ALA A 298 13.52 -40.53 13.02
N ALA A 299 13.25 -39.21 13.02
CA ALA A 299 12.32 -38.60 12.07
C ALA A 299 12.97 -38.25 10.71
N ASN A 300 14.30 -38.12 10.65
CA ASN A 300 15.01 -37.74 9.42
C ASN A 300 15.40 -38.94 8.53
N ALA A 301 15.19 -40.17 8.99
CA ALA A 301 15.51 -41.38 8.22
C ALA A 301 14.33 -41.87 7.35
N ARG A 302 13.10 -41.41 7.62
CA ARG A 302 11.91 -41.82 6.83
C ARG A 302 11.65 -40.99 5.58
N ASN A 303 12.32 -39.85 5.41
CA ASN A 303 12.11 -38.98 4.25
C ASN A 303 13.10 -39.24 3.10
N LEU A 304 14.04 -40.18 3.26
CA LEU A 304 15.00 -40.51 2.19
C LEU A 304 14.58 -41.70 1.32
N ASP A 305 13.58 -42.49 1.73
CA ASP A 305 13.10 -43.67 0.96
C ASP A 305 11.99 -43.33 -0.04
N VAL A 306 11.37 -42.14 0.02
CA VAL A 306 10.23 -41.77 -0.86
C VAL A 306 10.68 -41.10 -2.17
N LEU A 307 11.99 -40.83 -2.35
CA LEU A 307 12.51 -40.17 -3.56
C LEU A 307 13.22 -41.11 -4.54
N ARG A 308 13.01 -42.44 -4.46
CA ARG A 308 13.69 -43.40 -5.35
C ARG A 308 12.78 -44.22 -6.28
N GLU A 309 11.46 -43.96 -6.33
CA GLU A 309 10.54 -44.76 -7.18
C GLU A 309 10.00 -44.08 -8.45
N ASP A 310 10.29 -42.81 -8.73
CA ASP A 310 9.69 -42.10 -9.90
C ASP A 310 10.69 -41.73 -11.02
N ALA A 311 11.79 -42.47 -11.18
CA ALA A 311 12.80 -42.21 -12.22
C ALA A 311 12.90 -43.31 -13.30
N THR A 312 11.78 -43.96 -13.63
CA THR A 312 11.71 -44.93 -14.75
C THR A 312 10.37 -44.84 -15.46
N ALA A 313 10.17 -43.75 -16.19
CA ALA A 313 9.19 -43.66 -17.26
C ALA A 313 9.71 -42.68 -18.34
N GLU A 314 10.86 -43.05 -18.91
CA GLU A 314 11.31 -42.53 -20.20
C GLU A 314 10.87 -43.50 -21.30
N ALA A 315 10.63 -42.96 -22.49
CA ALA A 315 10.44 -43.61 -23.79
C ALA A 315 9.00 -43.95 -24.22
N ALA A 316 8.36 -42.99 -24.91
CA ALA A 316 7.85 -43.17 -26.27
C ALA A 316 7.04 -41.93 -26.70
N PHE A 317 7.66 -41.00 -27.41
CA PHE A 317 6.91 -40.05 -28.25
C PHE A 317 7.64 -39.90 -29.59
N GLU A 318 7.09 -40.56 -30.61
CA GLU A 318 7.52 -40.45 -32.01
C GLU A 318 7.17 -39.08 -32.60
N PRO A 319 7.98 -38.55 -33.54
CA PRO A 319 7.60 -37.39 -34.33
C PRO A 319 6.76 -37.84 -35.54
N ILE A 320 5.54 -37.35 -35.64
CA ILE A 320 4.74 -37.43 -36.87
C ILE A 320 5.07 -36.20 -37.72
N GLU A 321 5.76 -36.44 -38.84
CA GLU A 321 5.81 -35.52 -39.98
C GLU A 321 4.40 -35.39 -40.58
N GLN A 322 3.91 -34.16 -40.76
CA GLN A 322 3.21 -33.66 -41.96
C GLN A 322 3.42 -32.15 -42.10
#